data_AF-A0A6A3P892-F1
#
_entry.id   AF-A0A6A3P892-F1
#
_cell.length_a   1.000
_cell.length_b   1.000
_cell.length_c   1.000
_cell.angle_alpha   90.00
_cell.angle_beta   90.00
_cell.angle_gamma   90.00
#
_symmetry.space_group_name_H-M   'P 1'
#
loop_
_entity.id
_entity.type
_entity.pdbx_description
1 polymer ?
#
loop_
_entity_poly.entity_id
_entity_poly.type
_entity_poly.pdbx_seq_one_letter_code
_entity_poly.pdbx_strand_id
1 'polypeptide(L)'
;LQLHEAKAVGARVELAFELARGGEVMRRLRSERDASRVLQQAAHGLQFLHERGVVHGEVRPEHLLFSDDEPDARVLLAAFGRAAPWRSLTLRCRPKTKGFLWDDVHHVRFVPPFLLRRKNGLKWTEAVAEDEGGRLVTNWREAQQIDVWALGVTLYVMLCGCFPFSGGDGREDNVADIERRVLQEKLTFPEDGTLLSRAARDLLRRLLEKEADAAMSIDEVAAHPWLNGAVAPAVTWSADMLAQHDVFTARYAEQVAAVASRPSLS
;
A
#
# COMPACT_ATOMS: atom_id res chain seq x y z
N LEU A 1 -5.57 -13.16 -5.78
CA LEU A 1 -6.45 -13.22 -6.96
C LEU A 1 -5.89 -14.22 -7.96
N GLN A 2 -6.61 -15.27 -8.30
CA GLN A 2 -6.23 -16.26 -9.32
C GLN A 2 -6.64 -15.80 -10.72
N LEU A 3 -5.72 -15.85 -11.68
CA LEU A 3 -6.01 -15.67 -13.11
C LEU A 3 -6.48 -17.01 -13.69
N HIS A 4 -7.66 -17.04 -14.30
CA HIS A 4 -8.22 -18.21 -14.96
C HIS A 4 -7.93 -18.22 -16.46
N GLU A 5 -7.98 -17.05 -17.11
CA GLU A 5 -7.82 -16.94 -18.56
C GLU A 5 -7.23 -15.59 -18.97
N ALA A 6 -6.39 -15.60 -20.01
CA ALA A 6 -5.88 -14.40 -20.67
C ALA A 6 -6.02 -14.53 -22.19
N LYS A 7 -6.68 -13.57 -22.82
CA LYS A 7 -6.95 -13.57 -24.28
C LYS A 7 -6.58 -12.23 -24.89
N ALA A 8 -5.96 -12.25 -26.07
CA ALA A 8 -5.79 -11.07 -26.91
C ALA A 8 -6.97 -10.99 -27.89
N VAL A 9 -7.74 -9.90 -27.84
CA VAL A 9 -8.92 -9.66 -28.70
C VAL A 9 -8.71 -8.33 -29.42
N GLY A 10 -8.22 -8.42 -30.66
CA GLY A 10 -7.83 -7.24 -31.45
C GLY A 10 -6.71 -6.46 -30.74
N ALA A 11 -6.98 -5.19 -30.40
CA ALA A 11 -6.04 -4.32 -29.67
C ALA A 11 -6.23 -4.35 -28.13
N ARG A 12 -7.03 -5.28 -27.61
CA ARG A 12 -7.33 -5.42 -26.18
C ARG A 12 -6.76 -6.74 -25.64
N VAL A 13 -6.42 -6.73 -24.36
CA VAL A 13 -6.13 -7.95 -23.60
C VAL A 13 -7.23 -8.10 -22.57
N GLU A 14 -7.90 -9.24 -22.59
CA GLU A 14 -8.94 -9.62 -21.64
C GLU A 14 -8.35 -10.60 -20.64
N LEU A 15 -8.47 -10.29 -19.36
CA LEU A 15 -7.98 -11.11 -18.25
C LEU A 15 -9.18 -11.51 -17.38
N ALA A 16 -9.44 -12.80 -17.26
CA ALA A 16 -10.49 -13.33 -16.40
C ALA A 16 -9.89 -13.86 -15.10
N PHE A 17 -10.32 -13.29 -13.97
CA PHE A 17 -9.84 -13.64 -12.64
C PHE A 17 -10.97 -14.24 -11.79
N GLU A 18 -10.61 -14.84 -10.66
CA GLU A 18 -11.59 -15.18 -9.61
C GLU A 18 -12.36 -13.91 -9.18
N LEU A 19 -13.66 -14.06 -8.94
CA LEU A 19 -14.52 -12.95 -8.52
C LEU A 19 -14.45 -12.78 -7.00
N ALA A 20 -13.91 -11.65 -6.55
CA ALA A 20 -13.92 -11.24 -5.15
C ALA A 20 -15.28 -10.63 -4.76
N ARG A 21 -16.24 -11.45 -4.35
CA ARG A 21 -17.62 -11.02 -4.03
C ARG A 21 -17.69 -10.19 -2.76
N GLY A 22 -16.78 -10.41 -1.81
CA GLY A 22 -16.77 -9.76 -0.49
C GLY A 22 -16.31 -8.30 -0.48
N GLY A 23 -15.88 -7.77 -1.63
CA GLY A 23 -15.50 -6.37 -1.80
C GLY A 23 -14.24 -5.95 -1.04
N GLU A 24 -14.04 -4.64 -0.91
CA GLU A 24 -12.87 -4.02 -0.27
C GLU A 24 -12.82 -4.26 1.24
N VAL A 25 -11.62 -4.56 1.76
CA VAL A 25 -11.44 -4.90 3.18
C VAL A 25 -11.85 -3.77 4.14
N MET A 26 -11.61 -2.51 3.76
CA MET A 26 -11.87 -1.33 4.60
C MET A 26 -13.32 -1.27 5.12
N ARG A 27 -14.28 -1.77 4.34
CA ARG A 27 -15.71 -1.71 4.68
C ARG A 27 -16.12 -2.63 5.83
N ARG A 28 -15.28 -3.63 6.13
CA ARG A 28 -15.60 -4.72 7.08
C ARG A 28 -14.72 -4.71 8.33
N LEU A 29 -13.73 -3.81 8.43
CA LEU A 29 -12.87 -3.74 9.61
C LEU A 29 -13.66 -3.17 10.80
N ARG A 30 -13.62 -3.86 11.94
CA ARG A 30 -14.26 -3.42 13.18
C ARG A 30 -13.34 -3.45 14.39
N SER A 31 -12.15 -4.05 14.26
CA SER A 31 -11.18 -4.23 15.33
C SER A 31 -9.75 -4.34 14.78
N GLU A 32 -8.75 -4.18 15.66
CA GLU A 32 -7.36 -4.48 15.33
C GLU A 32 -7.16 -5.94 14.89
N ARG A 33 -7.93 -6.87 15.46
CA ARG A 33 -7.87 -8.29 15.07
C ARG A 33 -8.31 -8.52 13.63
N ASP A 34 -9.29 -7.77 13.13
CA ASP A 34 -9.71 -7.87 11.73
C ASP A 34 -8.59 -7.38 10.81
N ALA A 35 -8.03 -6.20 11.10
CA ALA A 35 -6.91 -5.64 10.35
C ALA A 35 -5.66 -6.54 10.40
N SER A 36 -5.40 -7.18 11.55
CA SER A 36 -4.31 -8.14 11.73
C SER A 36 -4.48 -9.37 10.82
N ARG A 37 -5.67 -9.97 10.76
CA ARG A 37 -5.97 -11.09 9.85
C ARG A 37 -5.81 -10.70 8.38
N VAL A 38 -6.26 -9.50 8.02
CA VAL A 38 -6.09 -8.96 6.67
C VAL A 38 -4.62 -8.79 6.33
N LEU A 39 -3.85 -8.13 7.21
CA LEU A 39 -2.44 -7.88 6.98
C LEU A 39 -1.62 -9.16 6.94
N GLN A 40 -1.94 -10.15 7.78
CA GLN A 40 -1.27 -11.46 7.77
C GLN A 40 -1.40 -12.15 6.41
N GLN A 41 -2.61 -12.23 5.87
CA GLN A 41 -2.85 -12.85 4.56
C GLN A 41 -2.21 -12.04 3.43
N ALA A 42 -2.24 -10.71 3.50
CA ALA A 42 -1.55 -9.85 2.55
C ALA A 42 -0.02 -10.06 2.61
N ALA A 43 0.56 -10.17 3.81
CA ALA A 43 1.97 -10.42 4.00
C ALA A 43 2.40 -11.78 3.42
N HIS A 44 1.61 -12.84 3.62
CA HIS A 44 1.85 -14.14 2.97
C HIS A 44 1.81 -14.04 1.44
N GLY A 45 0.86 -13.29 0.89
CA GLY A 45 0.80 -13.02 -0.56
C GLY A 45 2.04 -12.30 -1.09
N LEU A 46 2.56 -11.33 -0.34
CA LEU A 46 3.79 -10.61 -0.69
C LEU A 46 5.04 -11.47 -0.53
N GLN A 47 5.13 -12.29 0.52
CA GLN A 47 6.21 -13.27 0.68
C GLN A 47 6.31 -14.18 -0.54
N PHE A 48 5.18 -14.73 -1.00
CA PHE A 48 5.14 -15.57 -2.19
C PHE A 48 5.71 -14.88 -3.44
N LEU A 49 5.42 -13.59 -3.64
CA LEU A 49 5.97 -12.81 -4.75
C LEU A 49 7.46 -12.53 -4.57
N HIS A 50 7.86 -12.17 -3.34
CA HIS A 50 9.22 -11.81 -3.00
C HIS A 50 10.18 -13.00 -3.14
N GLU A 51 9.76 -14.21 -2.76
CA GLU A 51 10.51 -15.45 -3.02
C GLU A 51 10.81 -15.67 -4.51
N ARG A 52 10.00 -15.09 -5.40
CA ARG A 52 10.14 -15.19 -6.87
C ARG A 52 10.81 -13.96 -7.48
N GLY A 53 11.33 -13.05 -6.65
CA GLY A 53 11.98 -11.82 -7.09
C GLY A 53 11.04 -10.82 -7.76
N VAL A 54 9.74 -10.92 -7.47
CA VAL A 54 8.69 -10.04 -7.98
C VAL A 54 8.28 -9.07 -6.88
N VAL A 55 8.20 -7.78 -7.22
CA VAL A 55 7.61 -6.74 -6.36
C VAL A 55 6.19 -6.49 -6.87
N HIS A 56 5.22 -6.37 -5.97
CA HIS A 56 3.84 -6.06 -6.31
C HIS A 56 3.71 -4.63 -6.84
N GLY A 57 4.34 -3.65 -6.16
CA GLY A 57 4.49 -2.26 -6.61
C GLY A 57 3.23 -1.40 -6.47
N GLU A 58 2.13 -1.97 -5.98
CA GLU A 58 0.83 -1.31 -5.87
C GLU A 58 0.02 -1.79 -4.63
N VAL A 59 0.69 -2.09 -3.51
CA VAL A 59 -0.01 -2.48 -2.27
C VAL A 59 -0.77 -1.28 -1.69
N ARG A 60 -2.12 -1.35 -1.70
CA ARG A 60 -3.00 -0.29 -1.18
C ARG A 60 -4.32 -0.87 -0.66
N PRO A 61 -5.09 -0.16 0.19
CA PRO A 61 -6.35 -0.65 0.75
C PRO A 61 -7.37 -1.12 -0.30
N GLU A 62 -7.50 -0.43 -1.43
CA GLU A 62 -8.45 -0.78 -2.50
C GLU A 62 -8.07 -2.05 -3.29
N HIS A 63 -6.85 -2.57 -3.07
CA HIS A 63 -6.35 -3.79 -3.71
C HIS A 63 -6.34 -5.00 -2.77
N LEU A 64 -6.85 -4.83 -1.55
CA LEU A 64 -7.11 -5.92 -0.63
C LEU A 64 -8.62 -6.17 -0.62
N LEU A 65 -9.02 -7.35 -1.10
CA LEU A 65 -10.42 -7.73 -1.27
C LEU A 65 -10.74 -8.99 -0.47
N PHE A 66 -11.99 -9.15 -0.03
CA PHE A 66 -12.47 -10.43 0.47
C PHE A 66 -13.01 -11.30 -0.66
N SER A 67 -12.76 -12.62 -0.59
CA SER A 67 -13.27 -13.59 -1.57
C SER A 67 -14.79 -13.58 -1.66
N ASP A 68 -15.46 -13.43 -0.53
CA ASP A 68 -16.91 -13.55 -0.36
C ASP A 68 -17.34 -12.84 0.94
N ASP A 69 -18.64 -12.91 1.26
CA ASP A 69 -19.24 -12.22 2.39
C ASP A 69 -19.13 -13.00 3.71
N GLU A 70 -18.49 -14.17 3.72
CA GLU A 70 -18.39 -15.01 4.92
C GLU A 70 -17.45 -14.37 5.96
N PRO A 71 -17.70 -14.59 7.27
CA PRO A 71 -16.86 -14.04 8.34
C PRO A 71 -15.38 -14.45 8.28
N ASP A 72 -15.09 -15.62 7.72
CA ASP A 72 -13.74 -16.19 7.54
C ASP A 72 -13.22 -16.09 6.10
N ALA A 73 -13.85 -15.23 5.27
CA ALA A 73 -13.46 -14.99 3.89
C ALA A 73 -11.95 -14.76 3.73
N ARG A 74 -11.39 -15.36 2.68
CA ARG A 74 -9.98 -15.20 2.34
C ARG A 74 -9.72 -13.79 1.84
N VAL A 75 -8.53 -13.29 2.12
CA VAL A 75 -8.07 -11.99 1.63
C VAL A 75 -7.30 -12.18 0.34
N LEU A 76 -7.69 -11.44 -0.68
CA LEU A 76 -7.15 -11.49 -2.02
C LEU A 76 -6.38 -10.19 -2.29
N LEU A 77 -5.07 -10.32 -2.54
CA LEU A 77 -4.28 -9.26 -3.14
C LEU A 77 -4.62 -9.16 -4.63
N ALA A 78 -4.96 -7.97 -5.09
CA ALA A 78 -5.37 -7.63 -6.46
C ALA A 78 -4.48 -6.55 -7.08
N ALA A 79 -4.76 -6.18 -8.34
CA ALA A 79 -4.08 -5.11 -9.08
C ALA A 79 -2.57 -5.33 -9.32
N PHE A 80 -2.24 -6.41 -10.02
CA PHE A 80 -0.87 -6.73 -10.47
C PHE A 80 -0.38 -5.91 -11.67
N GLY A 81 -1.04 -4.78 -12.00
CA GLY A 81 -0.73 -3.98 -13.19
C GLY A 81 0.66 -3.32 -13.14
N ARG A 82 1.26 -3.21 -11.95
CA ARG A 82 2.63 -2.73 -11.73
C ARG A 82 3.57 -3.80 -11.17
N ALA A 83 3.08 -5.02 -11.00
CA ALA A 83 3.91 -6.10 -10.50
C ALA A 83 4.96 -6.46 -11.56
N ALA A 84 6.21 -6.57 -11.15
CA ALA A 84 7.31 -6.84 -12.06
C ALA A 84 8.47 -7.55 -11.34
N PRO A 85 9.31 -8.31 -12.08
CA PRO A 85 10.63 -8.66 -11.60
C PRO A 85 11.37 -7.39 -11.18
N TRP A 86 12.06 -7.43 -10.05
CA TRP A 86 12.62 -6.21 -9.44
C TRP A 86 13.62 -5.45 -10.31
N ARG A 87 14.29 -6.17 -11.23
CA ARG A 87 15.22 -5.61 -12.21
C ARG A 87 14.55 -4.83 -13.33
N SER A 88 13.24 -4.96 -13.49
CA SER A 88 12.42 -4.35 -14.54
C SER A 88 11.28 -3.51 -13.97
N LEU A 89 11.36 -3.14 -12.69
CA LEU A 89 10.36 -2.29 -12.05
C LEU A 89 10.33 -0.90 -12.66
N THR A 90 9.12 -0.39 -12.85
CA THR A 90 8.88 0.98 -13.30
C THR A 90 8.04 1.71 -12.24
N LEU A 91 8.20 3.03 -12.13
CA LEU A 91 7.40 3.86 -11.22
C LEU A 91 6.33 4.67 -11.95
N ARG A 92 5.80 4.15 -13.05
CA ARG A 92 4.72 4.84 -13.77
C ARG A 92 3.45 4.82 -12.93
N CYS A 93 2.73 5.93 -12.83
CA CYS A 93 1.45 5.98 -12.13
C CYS A 93 0.42 5.06 -12.78
N ARG A 94 0.53 4.87 -14.10
CA ARG A 94 -0.18 3.83 -14.86
C ARG A 94 0.73 3.26 -15.94
N PRO A 95 0.51 2.01 -16.38
CA PRO A 95 1.36 1.37 -17.39
C PRO A 95 1.51 2.13 -18.71
N LYS A 96 0.54 2.99 -19.06
CA LYS A 96 0.48 3.72 -20.34
C LYS A 96 0.62 5.24 -20.22
N THR A 97 1.01 5.77 -19.06
CA THR A 97 1.13 7.22 -18.83
C THR A 97 2.59 7.64 -18.71
N LYS A 98 2.86 8.91 -19.03
CA LYS A 98 4.15 9.57 -18.77
C LYS A 98 4.34 9.95 -17.30
N GLY A 99 3.26 10.05 -16.53
CA GLY A 99 3.30 10.39 -15.11
C GLY A 99 3.88 9.27 -14.25
N PHE A 100 4.62 9.65 -13.22
CA PHE A 100 5.19 8.78 -12.19
C PHE A 100 4.33 8.75 -10.93
N LEU A 101 4.59 7.79 -10.04
CA LEU A 101 3.85 7.66 -8.76
C LEU A 101 3.87 8.93 -7.91
N TRP A 102 4.93 9.73 -7.99
CA TRP A 102 5.03 10.99 -7.26
C TRP A 102 4.32 12.16 -7.94
N ASP A 103 3.84 12.03 -9.17
CA ASP A 103 3.10 13.11 -9.83
C ASP A 103 1.63 13.18 -9.38
N ASP A 104 1.19 12.19 -8.58
CA ASP A 104 -0.17 12.06 -8.11
C ASP A 104 -0.24 11.93 -6.58
N VAL A 105 -1.10 12.74 -5.97
CA VAL A 105 -1.29 12.81 -4.51
C VAL A 105 -1.70 11.46 -3.91
N HIS A 106 -2.49 10.64 -4.61
CA HIS A 106 -2.90 9.34 -4.08
C HIS A 106 -1.74 8.36 -4.09
N HIS A 107 -0.97 8.32 -5.18
CA HIS A 107 0.14 7.38 -5.35
C HIS A 107 1.36 7.74 -4.49
N VAL A 108 1.72 9.02 -4.37
CA VAL A 108 2.93 9.46 -3.65
C VAL A 108 2.93 9.07 -2.18
N ARG A 109 1.75 8.91 -1.56
CA ARG A 109 1.58 8.48 -0.16
C ARG A 109 2.15 7.09 0.12
N PHE A 110 2.19 6.24 -0.89
CA PHE A 110 2.68 4.87 -0.80
C PHE A 110 4.12 4.73 -1.29
N VAL A 111 4.78 5.83 -1.70
CA VAL A 111 6.16 5.81 -2.18
C VAL A 111 7.12 5.89 -0.98
N PRO A 112 8.08 4.95 -0.83
CA PRO A 112 9.02 4.96 0.27
C PRO A 112 10.01 6.13 0.21
N PRO A 113 10.55 6.58 1.36
CA PRO A 113 11.43 7.75 1.44
C PRO A 113 12.67 7.66 0.56
N PHE A 114 13.28 6.47 0.45
CA PHE A 114 14.50 6.30 -0.34
C PHE A 114 14.27 6.59 -1.84
N LEU A 115 13.09 6.24 -2.38
CA LEU A 115 12.72 6.57 -3.76
C LEU A 115 12.53 8.06 -3.94
N LEU A 116 11.92 8.74 -2.97
CA LEU A 116 11.76 10.20 -3.00
C LEU A 116 13.11 10.93 -2.88
N ARG A 117 14.05 10.45 -2.04
CA ARG A 117 15.41 11.01 -1.98
C ARG A 117 16.13 10.87 -3.32
N ARG A 118 16.03 9.69 -3.94
CA ARG A 118 16.61 9.43 -5.26
C ARG A 118 15.92 10.27 -6.34
N LYS A 119 14.61 10.51 -6.23
CA LYS A 119 13.86 11.49 -7.04
C LYS A 119 14.52 12.86 -7.00
N ASN A 120 14.78 13.36 -5.80
CA ASN A 120 15.30 14.71 -5.60
C ASN A 120 16.79 14.85 -5.97
N GLY A 121 17.55 13.75 -5.93
CA GLY A 121 18.97 13.73 -6.30
C GLY A 121 19.26 13.53 -7.79
N LEU A 122 18.30 13.07 -8.58
CA LEU A 122 18.47 12.80 -10.02
C LEU A 122 17.51 13.65 -10.85
N LYS A 123 17.95 14.06 -12.05
CA LYS A 123 17.00 14.52 -13.08
C LYS A 123 16.36 13.29 -13.72
N TRP A 124 15.26 12.81 -13.16
CA TRP A 124 14.52 11.67 -13.70
C TRP A 124 13.96 12.01 -15.09
N THR A 125 14.36 11.24 -16.10
CA THR A 125 13.77 11.26 -17.45
C THR A 125 13.30 9.84 -17.80
N GLU A 126 12.43 9.71 -18.81
CA GLU A 126 11.93 8.39 -19.25
C GLU A 126 13.07 7.42 -19.63
N ALA A 127 14.17 7.94 -20.18
CA ALA A 127 15.37 7.15 -20.50
C ALA A 127 16.07 6.58 -19.26
N VAL A 128 16.04 7.26 -18.11
CA VAL A 128 16.71 6.80 -16.87
C VAL A 128 15.97 5.60 -16.25
N ALA A 129 14.66 5.50 -16.45
CA ALA A 129 13.88 4.36 -15.97
C ALA A 129 14.04 3.10 -16.84
N GLU A 130 14.58 3.25 -18.06
CA GLU A 130 14.68 2.18 -19.06
C GLU A 130 16.13 1.77 -19.37
N ASP A 131 17.13 2.62 -19.07
CA ASP A 131 18.54 2.40 -19.43
C ASP A 131 19.43 2.02 -18.22
N GLU A 132 20.46 1.20 -18.48
CA GLU A 132 21.23 0.45 -17.46
C GLU A 132 21.99 1.29 -16.42
N GLY A 133 22.06 2.62 -16.58
CA GLY A 133 22.72 3.56 -15.66
C GLY A 133 21.84 4.13 -14.54
N GLY A 134 20.54 3.81 -14.50
CA GLY A 134 19.55 4.46 -13.63
C GLY A 134 18.66 3.51 -12.84
N ARG A 135 19.17 2.35 -12.40
CA ARG A 135 18.37 1.34 -11.68
C ARG A 135 17.58 1.97 -10.54
N LEU A 136 16.26 1.80 -10.62
CA LEU A 136 15.29 2.28 -9.64
C LEU A 136 15.67 1.89 -8.20
N VAL A 137 16.13 0.65 -8.06
CA VAL A 137 16.60 0.03 -6.83
C VAL A 137 17.95 -0.62 -7.08
N THR A 138 18.83 -0.54 -6.10
CA THR A 138 20.23 -0.99 -6.22
C THR A 138 20.39 -2.47 -5.90
N ASN A 139 19.52 -3.00 -5.04
CA ASN A 139 19.55 -4.36 -4.57
C ASN A 139 18.13 -4.87 -4.27
N TRP A 140 18.03 -6.17 -4.01
CA TRP A 140 16.75 -6.82 -3.75
C TRP A 140 16.08 -6.35 -2.45
N ARG A 141 16.86 -6.12 -1.38
CA ARG A 141 16.33 -5.64 -0.09
C ARG A 141 15.59 -4.32 -0.28
N GLU A 142 16.18 -3.38 -1.00
CA GLU A 142 15.57 -2.09 -1.33
C GLU A 142 14.29 -2.25 -2.17
N ALA A 143 14.26 -3.19 -3.12
CA ALA A 143 13.08 -3.49 -3.92
C ALA A 143 11.91 -4.00 -3.07
N GLN A 144 12.18 -4.89 -2.11
CA GLN A 144 11.16 -5.41 -1.20
C GLN A 144 10.53 -4.29 -0.36
N GLN A 145 11.30 -3.26 0.00
CA GLN A 145 10.79 -2.15 0.80
C GLN A 145 9.78 -1.27 0.07
N ILE A 146 9.64 -1.38 -1.25
CA ILE A 146 8.53 -0.75 -1.96
C ILE A 146 7.20 -1.32 -1.47
N ASP A 147 7.08 -2.65 -1.39
CA ASP A 147 5.86 -3.30 -0.94
C ASP A 147 5.69 -3.21 0.58
N VAL A 148 6.77 -3.37 1.36
CA VAL A 148 6.69 -3.33 2.83
C VAL A 148 6.29 -1.95 3.33
N TRP A 149 6.86 -0.86 2.76
CA TRP A 149 6.45 0.49 3.10
C TRP A 149 4.98 0.72 2.75
N ALA A 150 4.57 0.35 1.54
CA ALA A 150 3.19 0.51 1.07
C ALA A 150 2.19 -0.33 1.91
N LEU A 151 2.61 -1.51 2.38
CA LEU A 151 1.88 -2.33 3.35
C LEU A 151 1.74 -1.63 4.71
N GLY A 152 2.79 -0.92 5.18
CA GLY A 152 2.76 -0.08 6.37
C GLY A 152 1.77 1.08 6.26
N VAL A 153 1.77 1.79 5.12
CA VAL A 153 0.80 2.86 4.84
C VAL A 153 -0.62 2.30 4.79
N THR A 154 -0.80 1.15 4.16
CA THR A 154 -2.07 0.43 4.09
C THR A 154 -2.57 0.04 5.49
N LEU A 155 -1.70 -0.52 6.33
CA LEU A 155 -2.04 -0.84 7.72
C LEU A 155 -2.43 0.40 8.51
N TYR A 156 -1.67 1.49 8.37
CA TYR A 156 -1.97 2.73 9.07
C TYR A 156 -3.37 3.23 8.70
N VAL A 157 -3.71 3.23 7.41
CA VAL A 157 -5.04 3.60 6.92
C VAL A 157 -6.11 2.68 7.51
N MET A 158 -5.89 1.37 7.49
CA MET A 158 -6.81 0.36 8.06
C MET A 158 -7.05 0.54 9.55
N LEU A 159 -6.08 1.03 10.33
CA LEU A 159 -6.21 1.20 11.77
C LEU A 159 -6.70 2.60 12.17
N CYS A 160 -6.22 3.63 11.49
CA CYS A 160 -6.40 5.02 11.91
C CYS A 160 -7.52 5.75 11.15
N GLY A 161 -8.00 5.23 10.01
CA GLY A 161 -8.99 5.93 9.20
C GLY A 161 -8.46 7.27 8.64
N CYS A 162 -7.14 7.36 8.44
CA CYS A 162 -6.46 8.50 7.85
C CYS A 162 -5.09 8.06 7.31
N PHE A 163 -4.42 8.92 6.53
CA PHE A 163 -3.08 8.64 6.03
C PHE A 163 -2.00 9.02 7.06
N PRO A 164 -0.86 8.29 7.10
CA PRO A 164 0.31 8.77 7.79
C PRO A 164 0.90 9.97 7.02
N PHE A 165 1.62 10.86 7.71
CA PHE A 165 2.29 12.01 7.10
C PHE A 165 1.35 12.96 6.33
N SER A 166 0.13 13.14 6.83
CA SER A 166 -0.89 14.02 6.26
C SER A 166 -1.10 15.30 7.07
N GLY A 167 -1.72 16.31 6.45
CA GLY A 167 -1.99 17.60 7.08
C GLY A 167 -3.08 17.48 8.13
N GLY A 168 -2.78 17.92 9.35
CA GLY A 168 -3.76 17.98 10.45
C GLY A 168 -4.61 19.26 10.45
N ASP A 169 -4.40 20.18 9.50
CA ASP A 169 -5.01 21.50 9.44
C ASP A 169 -6.28 21.56 8.56
N GLY A 170 -6.73 20.42 8.03
CA GLY A 170 -7.91 20.34 7.17
C GLY A 170 -7.69 20.85 5.75
N ARG A 171 -6.45 21.21 5.37
CA ARG A 171 -6.08 21.57 4.01
C ARG A 171 -5.87 20.32 3.16
N GLU A 172 -6.24 20.39 1.88
CA GLU A 172 -5.86 19.34 0.93
C GLU A 172 -4.34 19.31 0.75
N ASP A 173 -3.75 18.14 1.03
CA ASP A 173 -2.34 17.90 0.80
C ASP A 173 -2.03 17.89 -0.71
N ASN A 174 -0.94 18.57 -1.09
CA ASN A 174 -0.33 18.40 -2.41
C ASN A 174 0.86 17.43 -2.34
N VAL A 175 1.39 17.04 -3.50
CA VAL A 175 2.55 16.15 -3.62
C VAL A 175 3.74 16.63 -2.81
N ALA A 176 4.12 17.91 -2.96
CA ALA A 176 5.33 18.46 -2.34
C ALA A 176 5.24 18.44 -0.80
N ASP A 177 4.04 18.70 -0.26
CA ASP A 177 3.81 18.59 1.18
C ASP A 177 3.96 17.15 1.66
N ILE A 178 3.36 16.18 0.97
CA ILE A 178 3.46 14.75 1.33
C ILE A 178 4.92 14.29 1.27
N GLU A 179 5.64 14.63 0.19
CA GLU A 179 7.04 14.27 0.04
C GLU A 179 7.89 14.82 1.18
N ARG A 180 7.71 16.12 1.52
CA ARG A 180 8.41 16.75 2.63
C ARG A 180 8.15 16.01 3.94
N ARG A 181 6.89 15.67 4.24
CA ARG A 181 6.52 14.98 5.49
C ARG A 181 7.06 13.56 5.55
N VAL A 182 6.89 12.77 4.47
CA VAL A 182 7.45 11.42 4.36
C VAL A 182 8.97 11.43 4.55
N LEU A 183 9.67 12.44 4.04
CA LEU A 183 11.12 12.58 4.20
C LEU A 183 11.54 13.08 5.59
N GLN A 184 10.84 14.06 6.18
CA GLN A 184 11.34 14.81 7.33
C GLN A 184 10.62 14.53 8.66
N GLU A 185 9.32 14.23 8.63
CA GLU A 185 8.51 14.14 9.85
C GLU A 185 8.56 12.75 10.47
N LYS A 186 8.45 12.66 11.79
CA LYS A 186 8.35 11.37 12.49
C LYS A 186 6.92 10.84 12.37
N LEU A 187 6.77 9.52 12.40
CA LEU A 187 5.45 8.90 12.45
C LEU A 187 4.74 9.32 13.76
N THR A 188 3.57 9.91 13.61
CA THR A 188 2.64 10.25 14.69
C THR A 188 1.36 9.42 14.53
N PHE A 189 0.53 9.40 15.57
CA PHE A 189 -0.74 8.69 15.57
C PHE A 189 -1.86 9.64 16.06
N PRO A 190 -3.11 9.48 15.58
CA PRO A 190 -4.24 10.22 16.13
C PRO A 190 -4.38 9.95 17.63
N GLU A 191 -4.76 10.96 18.40
CA GLU A 191 -4.92 10.87 19.87
C GLU A 191 -3.70 10.23 20.57
N ASP A 192 -2.50 10.57 20.11
CA ASP A 192 -1.20 10.03 20.54
C ASP A 192 -1.08 8.49 20.47
N GLY A 193 -1.95 7.86 19.68
CA GLY A 193 -2.02 6.42 19.51
C GLY A 193 -2.55 5.68 20.75
N THR A 194 -3.30 6.38 21.61
CA THR A 194 -3.95 5.78 22.78
C THR A 194 -5.02 4.75 22.41
N LEU A 195 -5.63 4.90 21.23
CA LEU A 195 -6.61 3.97 20.65
C LEU A 195 -5.99 2.72 20.03
N LEU A 196 -4.66 2.65 19.92
CA LEU A 196 -3.95 1.52 19.31
C LEU A 196 -3.16 0.73 20.34
N SER A 197 -3.20 -0.60 20.21
CA SER A 197 -2.38 -1.50 21.00
C SER A 197 -0.89 -1.18 20.85
N ARG A 198 -0.12 -1.46 21.89
CA ARG A 198 1.34 -1.26 21.86
C ARG A 198 1.98 -2.06 20.71
N ALA A 199 1.47 -3.25 20.42
CA ALA A 199 1.98 -4.12 19.37
C ALA A 199 1.64 -3.60 17.96
N ALA A 200 0.44 -3.03 17.73
CA ALA A 200 0.13 -2.36 16.47
C ALA A 200 1.07 -1.17 16.21
N ARG A 201 1.29 -0.33 17.23
CA ARG A 201 2.19 0.82 17.13
C ARG A 201 3.65 0.41 16.92
N ASP A 202 4.08 -0.70 17.51
CA ASP A 202 5.42 -1.25 17.25
C ASP A 202 5.56 -1.70 15.79
N LEU A 203 4.61 -2.48 15.29
CA LEU A 203 4.61 -2.93 13.89
C LEU A 203 4.61 -1.76 12.91
N LEU A 204 3.74 -0.77 13.11
CA LEU A 204 3.66 0.41 12.25
C LEU A 204 4.97 1.21 12.21
N ARG A 205 5.64 1.39 13.35
CA ARG A 205 6.93 2.10 13.39
C ARG A 205 8.02 1.37 12.62
N ARG A 206 8.02 0.04 12.64
CA ARG A 206 9.02 -0.77 11.95
C ARG A 206 8.73 -0.97 10.46
N LEU A 207 7.45 -0.98 10.06
CA LEU A 207 7.02 -0.98 8.66
C LEU A 207 7.31 0.38 8.00
N LEU A 208 7.06 1.47 8.71
CA LEU A 208 7.27 2.86 8.24
C LEU A 208 8.62 3.43 8.69
N GLU A 209 9.63 2.56 8.78
CA GLU A 209 11.02 2.96 8.96
C GLU A 209 11.56 3.56 7.65
N LYS A 210 12.23 4.71 7.76
CA LYS A 210 12.61 5.50 6.58
C LYS A 210 13.86 4.99 5.89
N GLU A 211 14.72 4.30 6.63
CA GLU A 211 15.91 3.66 6.08
C GLU A 211 15.59 2.24 5.64
N ALA A 212 15.74 1.96 4.35
CA ALA A 212 15.36 0.69 3.74
C ALA A 212 16.08 -0.53 4.37
N ASP A 213 17.34 -0.35 4.78
CA ASP A 213 18.14 -1.40 5.41
C ASP A 213 17.76 -1.65 6.88
N ALA A 214 17.15 -0.67 7.55
CA ALA A 214 16.67 -0.79 8.92
C ALA A 214 15.20 -1.25 9.00
N ALA A 215 14.42 -1.01 7.95
CA ALA A 215 13.04 -1.46 7.84
C ALA A 215 12.94 -2.99 7.83
N MET A 216 11.84 -3.52 8.38
CA MET A 216 11.59 -4.97 8.40
C MET A 216 11.53 -5.55 6.98
N SER A 217 11.93 -6.81 6.84
CA SER A 217 11.60 -7.64 5.68
C SER A 217 10.18 -8.18 5.81
N ILE A 218 9.62 -8.65 4.70
CA ILE A 218 8.28 -9.25 4.71
C ILE A 218 8.20 -10.51 5.59
N ASP A 219 9.29 -11.26 5.73
CA ASP A 219 9.38 -12.42 6.63
C ASP A 219 9.32 -12.01 8.10
N GLU A 220 10.03 -10.96 8.46
CA GLU A 220 9.96 -10.38 9.80
C GLU A 220 8.56 -9.83 10.09
N VAL A 221 7.88 -9.25 9.08
CA VAL A 221 6.50 -8.78 9.22
C VAL A 221 5.57 -9.95 9.52
N ALA A 222 5.62 -11.03 8.73
CA ALA A 222 4.81 -12.22 8.95
C ALA A 222 5.06 -12.87 10.32
N ALA A 223 6.30 -12.80 10.83
CA ALA A 223 6.65 -13.30 12.15
C ALA A 223 6.24 -12.37 13.32
N HIS A 224 5.77 -11.15 13.04
CA HIS A 224 5.48 -10.17 14.08
C HIS A 224 4.34 -10.63 15.01
N PRO A 225 4.46 -10.52 16.35
CA PRO A 225 3.46 -11.02 17.30
C PRO A 225 2.03 -10.51 17.05
N TRP A 226 1.91 -9.28 16.57
CA TRP A 226 0.61 -8.67 16.24
C TRP A 226 -0.14 -9.39 15.12
N LEU A 227 0.55 -10.10 14.21
CA LEU A 227 -0.07 -10.88 13.13
C LEU A 227 -0.40 -12.32 13.53
N ASN A 228 0.30 -12.86 14.52
CA ASN A 228 0.16 -14.27 14.92
C ASN A 228 -1.00 -14.52 15.90
N GLY A 229 -2.02 -13.66 15.91
CA GLY A 229 -3.26 -13.82 16.69
C GLY A 229 -3.11 -13.71 18.21
N ALA A 230 -1.90 -13.64 18.74
CA ALA A 230 -1.62 -13.68 20.16
C ALA A 230 -1.89 -12.35 20.89
N VAL A 231 -1.70 -11.21 20.21
CA VAL A 231 -1.72 -9.88 20.89
C VAL A 231 -2.59 -8.82 20.22
N ALA A 232 -3.14 -9.06 19.02
CA ALA A 232 -4.08 -8.13 18.39
C ALA A 232 -5.44 -8.16 19.12
N PRO A 233 -5.91 -7.03 19.69
CA PRO A 233 -7.17 -6.98 20.41
C PRO A 233 -8.37 -7.31 19.52
N ALA A 234 -9.27 -8.17 20.02
CA ALA A 234 -10.57 -8.46 19.39
C ALA A 234 -11.65 -7.43 19.73
N VAL A 235 -11.31 -6.45 20.58
CA VAL A 235 -12.26 -5.45 21.05
C VAL A 235 -12.69 -4.60 19.87
N THR A 236 -13.99 -4.55 19.63
CA THR A 236 -14.60 -3.68 18.62
C THR A 236 -14.24 -2.24 18.91
N TRP A 237 -13.87 -1.49 17.88
CA TRP A 237 -13.65 -0.06 17.98
C TRP A 237 -14.90 0.68 18.49
N SER A 238 -14.70 1.84 19.11
CA SER A 238 -15.80 2.67 19.57
C SER A 238 -16.70 3.10 18.42
N ALA A 239 -17.96 3.43 18.71
CA ALA A 239 -18.90 3.91 17.71
C ALA A 239 -18.35 5.15 16.96
N ASP A 240 -17.69 6.06 17.68
CA ASP A 240 -17.08 7.25 17.09
C ASP A 240 -15.93 6.90 16.13
N MET A 241 -15.08 5.95 16.51
CA MET A 241 -13.98 5.49 15.65
C MET A 241 -14.51 4.80 14.40
N LEU A 242 -15.55 3.96 14.53
CA LEU A 242 -16.21 3.32 13.40
C LEU A 242 -16.84 4.36 12.45
N ALA A 243 -17.54 5.36 12.99
CA ALA A 243 -18.13 6.42 12.18
C ALA A 243 -17.06 7.24 11.43
N GLN A 244 -15.92 7.55 12.08
CA GLN A 244 -14.79 8.21 11.42
C GLN A 244 -14.20 7.36 10.30
N HIS A 245 -14.05 6.05 10.54
CA HIS A 245 -13.59 5.09 9.53
C HIS A 245 -14.53 5.02 8.34
N ASP A 246 -15.85 4.99 8.56
CA ASP A 246 -16.84 4.95 7.48
C ASP A 246 -16.79 6.21 6.61
N VAL A 247 -16.70 7.40 7.24
CA VAL A 247 -16.54 8.67 6.53
C VAL A 247 -15.24 8.69 5.72
N PHE A 248 -14.12 8.26 6.30
CA PHE A 248 -12.87 8.18 5.59
C PHE A 248 -12.95 7.20 4.40
N THR A 249 -13.52 6.02 4.62
CA THR A 249 -13.62 4.96 3.60
C THR A 249 -14.44 5.42 2.41
N ALA A 250 -15.57 6.11 2.63
CA ALA A 250 -16.38 6.68 1.57
C ALA A 250 -15.60 7.72 0.75
N ARG A 251 -14.97 8.70 1.41
CA ARG A 251 -14.15 9.72 0.76
C ARG A 251 -12.95 9.12 0.01
N TYR A 252 -12.34 8.10 0.59
CA TYR A 252 -11.20 7.40 0.00
C TYR A 252 -11.62 6.69 -1.30
N ALA A 253 -12.76 6.01 -1.31
CA ALA A 253 -13.29 5.35 -2.50
C ALA A 253 -13.59 6.36 -3.63
N GLU A 254 -14.12 7.54 -3.29
CA GLU A 254 -14.32 8.63 -4.27
C GLU A 254 -13.00 9.12 -4.87
N GLN A 255 -11.95 9.30 -4.05
CA GLN A 255 -10.62 9.69 -4.51
C GLN A 255 -10.01 8.63 -5.43
N VAL A 256 -10.11 7.35 -5.08
CA VAL A 256 -9.67 6.23 -5.91
C VAL A 256 -10.39 6.24 -7.27
N ALA A 257 -11.72 6.41 -7.27
CA ALA A 257 -12.51 6.47 -8.50
C ALA A 257 -12.16 7.69 -9.38
N ALA A 258 -11.94 8.85 -8.77
CA ALA A 258 -11.48 10.04 -9.46
C ALA A 258 -10.09 9.83 -10.09
N VAL A 259 -9.17 9.21 -9.35
CA VAL A 259 -7.83 8.88 -9.86
C VAL A 259 -7.91 7.85 -10.97
N ALA A 260 -8.79 6.85 -10.92
CA ALA A 260 -8.95 5.86 -11.99
C ALA A 260 -9.53 6.44 -13.28
N SER A 261 -10.43 7.42 -13.17
CA SER A 261 -11.15 8.03 -14.32
C SER A 261 -10.37 9.12 -15.05
N ARG A 262 -9.26 9.64 -14.50
CA ARG A 262 -8.45 10.66 -15.20
C ARG A 262 -7.97 10.14 -16.56
N PRO A 263 -8.02 10.92 -17.64
CA PRO A 263 -7.45 10.53 -18.93
C PRO A 263 -5.93 10.34 -18.80
N SER A 264 -5.36 9.41 -19.58
CA SER A 264 -3.91 9.33 -19.72
C SER A 264 -3.41 10.64 -20.34
N LEU A 265 -2.55 11.38 -19.63
CA LEU A 265 -1.88 12.55 -20.19
C LEU A 265 -1.14 12.11 -21.46
N SER A 266 -1.56 12.69 -22.60
CA SER A 266 -1.00 12.49 -23.94
C SER A 266 0.43 13.02 -24.04
#